data_AF-A0A6I5PF26-F1
#
_entry.id   AF-A0A6I5PF26-F1
#
_cell.length_a   1.000
_cell.length_b   1.000
_cell.length_c   1.000
_cell.angle_alpha   90.00
_cell.angle_beta   90.00
_cell.angle_gamma   90.00
#
_symmetry.space_group_name_H-M   'P 1'
#
loop_
_entity.id
_entity.type
_entity.pdbx_description
1 polymer ?
#
loop_
_entity_poly.entity_id
_entity_poly.type
_entity_poly.pdbx_seq_one_letter_code
_entity_poly.pdbx_strand_id
1 'polypeptide(L)'
;MQSTRLPSPEEMATQAASEEMASESANIHRYLQRLHSEAETINELYHQQEAAIRKFQSSVHGLSLILMKQPNASMLRAEQFCEIREAALTTVIQDEHNRYILTAVDLDLMLDEQAASETAASLRARLGTSDRQQNGASQVKGSAPLAKFHDLWRALTTMLENQSQIKPFDILVWCGGGIIGRLALDLALATFPGLWPWVIGVTIGAVALGLYRLLFAPKPDAAFITRLFLVLLGLGIGGQI
;
A
#
# COMPACT_ATOMS: atom_id res chain seq x y z
N MET A 1 1.50 22.78 69.53
CA MET A 1 2.84 23.33 69.24
C MET A 1 3.65 22.23 68.58
N GLN A 2 3.84 22.29 67.26
CA GLN A 2 4.67 21.32 66.53
C GLN A 2 6.12 21.79 66.61
N SER A 3 6.96 20.99 67.26
CA SER A 3 8.39 21.26 67.41
C SER A 3 9.07 21.02 66.07
N THR A 4 9.49 22.11 65.41
CA THR A 4 10.24 22.08 64.16
C THR A 4 11.67 21.64 64.46
N ARG A 5 11.95 20.35 64.34
CA ARG A 5 13.30 19.82 64.50
C ARG A 5 14.09 20.16 63.25
N LEU A 6 15.14 20.99 63.38
CA LEU A 6 16.06 21.28 62.29
C LEU A 6 16.79 19.99 61.90
N PRO A 7 16.92 19.68 60.59
CA PRO A 7 17.58 18.46 60.13
C PRO A 7 19.04 18.41 60.58
N SER A 8 19.52 17.23 60.94
CA SER A 8 20.92 17.00 61.26
C SER A 8 21.80 17.25 60.02
N PRO A 9 23.02 17.80 60.15
CA PRO A 9 23.95 17.94 59.02
C PRO A 9 24.23 16.61 58.29
N GLU A 10 24.10 15.47 58.95
CA GLU A 10 24.19 14.14 58.32
C GLU A 10 22.96 13.84 57.43
N GLU A 11 21.77 14.27 57.84
CA GLU A 11 20.54 14.12 57.04
C GLU A 11 20.58 15.02 55.80
N MET A 12 21.13 16.24 55.93
CA MET A 12 21.31 17.15 54.80
C MET A 12 22.32 16.62 53.76
N ALA A 13 23.42 16.01 54.20
CA ALA A 13 24.41 15.41 53.29
C ALA A 13 23.85 14.20 52.53
N THR A 14 23.03 13.38 53.21
CA THR A 14 22.42 12.19 52.59
C THR A 14 21.35 12.58 51.57
N GLN A 15 20.61 13.67 51.84
CA GLN A 15 19.60 14.20 50.93
C GLN A 15 20.21 14.83 49.67
N ALA A 16 21.31 15.58 49.81
CA ALA A 16 22.02 16.16 48.67
C ALA A 16 22.58 15.10 47.70
N ALA A 17 23.17 14.01 48.22
CA ALA A 17 23.67 12.91 47.38
C ALA A 17 22.53 12.15 46.64
N SER A 18 21.35 12.09 47.24
CA SER A 18 20.17 11.44 46.64
C SER A 18 19.61 12.26 45.47
N GLU A 19 19.67 13.59 45.56
CA GLU A 19 19.22 14.51 44.52
C GLU A 19 20.15 14.52 43.29
N GLU A 20 21.47 14.39 43.50
CA GLU A 20 22.44 14.30 42.40
C GLU A 20 22.25 13.02 41.56
N MET A 21 22.09 11.85 42.20
CA MET A 21 21.83 10.59 41.49
C MET A 21 20.50 10.60 40.71
N ALA A 22 19.45 11.21 41.27
CA ALA A 22 18.17 11.35 40.59
C ALA A 22 18.27 12.26 39.36
N SER A 23 18.99 13.38 39.47
CA SER A 23 19.26 14.29 38.36
C SER A 23 20.06 13.62 37.24
N GLU A 24 21.08 12.84 37.58
CA GLU A 24 21.89 12.10 36.60
C GLU A 24 21.04 11.09 35.81
N SER A 25 20.20 10.31 36.51
CA SER A 25 19.30 9.35 35.86
C SER A 25 18.31 10.01 34.89
N ALA A 26 17.79 11.19 35.24
CA ALA A 26 16.88 11.95 34.39
C ALA A 26 17.58 12.50 33.13
N ASN A 27 18.85 12.93 33.26
CA ASN A 27 19.64 13.39 32.12
C ASN A 27 19.99 12.24 31.17
N ILE A 28 20.39 11.07 31.70
CA ILE A 28 20.65 9.87 30.89
C ILE A 28 19.41 9.48 30.08
N HIS A 29 18.23 9.48 30.70
CA HIS A 29 16.99 9.14 30.00
C HIS A 29 16.70 10.08 28.83
N ARG A 30 16.92 11.39 28.99
CA ARG A 30 16.75 12.38 27.90
C ARG A 30 17.73 12.14 26.76
N TYR A 31 19.00 11.82 27.05
CA TYR A 31 19.98 11.53 26.01
C TYR A 31 19.64 10.25 25.25
N LEU A 32 19.18 9.19 25.94
CA LEU A 32 18.72 7.97 25.30
C LEU A 32 17.50 8.20 24.40
N GLN A 33 16.54 9.00 24.87
CA GLN A 33 15.38 9.37 24.08
C GLN A 33 15.77 10.17 22.83
N ARG A 34 16.75 11.09 22.96
CA ARG A 34 17.28 11.84 21.83
C ARG A 34 17.99 10.94 20.82
N LEU A 35 18.85 10.03 21.28
CA LEU A 35 19.52 9.05 20.41
C LEU A 35 18.52 8.18 19.66
N HIS A 36 17.45 7.75 20.34
CA HIS A 36 16.37 7.00 19.70
C HIS A 36 15.71 7.81 18.57
N SER A 37 15.34 9.06 18.83
CA SER A 37 14.73 9.93 17.81
C SER A 37 15.68 10.23 16.64
N GLU A 38 16.98 10.37 16.90
CA GLU A 38 17.98 10.58 15.85
C GLU A 38 18.16 9.31 15.01
N ALA A 39 18.14 8.13 15.63
CA ALA A 39 18.17 6.84 14.93
C ALA A 39 16.93 6.63 14.04
N GLU A 40 15.73 6.94 14.54
CA GLU A 40 14.50 6.92 13.74
C GLU A 40 14.58 7.85 12.53
N THR A 41 15.11 9.06 12.74
CA THR A 41 15.30 10.06 11.66
C THR A 41 16.25 9.53 10.58
N ILE A 42 17.36 8.89 10.98
CA ILE A 42 18.31 8.30 10.01
C ILE A 42 17.64 7.17 9.23
N ASN A 43 16.84 6.33 9.87
CA ASN A 43 16.11 5.25 9.20
C ASN A 43 15.00 5.77 8.27
N GLU A 44 14.33 6.87 8.62
CA GLU A 44 13.40 7.53 7.72
C GLU A 44 14.12 8.08 6.48
N LEU A 45 15.25 8.76 6.66
CA LEU A 45 16.07 9.27 5.54
C LEU A 45 16.61 8.13 4.67
N TYR A 46 17.00 7.01 5.27
CA TYR A 46 17.37 5.79 4.55
C TYR A 46 16.26 5.36 3.58
N HIS A 47 15.01 5.23 4.06
CA HIS A 47 13.88 4.81 3.22
C HIS A 47 13.55 5.84 2.13
N GLN A 48 13.67 7.13 2.43
CA GLN A 48 13.47 8.20 1.44
C GLN A 48 14.54 8.15 0.34
N GLN A 49 15.81 7.94 0.71
CA GLN A 49 16.92 7.80 -0.24
C GLN A 49 16.77 6.55 -1.09
N GLU A 50 16.43 5.42 -0.49
CA GLU A 50 16.15 4.17 -1.17
C GLU A 50 15.05 4.35 -2.23
N ALA A 51 13.93 4.97 -1.86
CA ALA A 51 12.83 5.24 -2.78
C ALA A 51 13.24 6.19 -3.93
N ALA A 52 14.04 7.22 -3.63
CA ALA A 52 14.53 8.16 -4.64
C ALA A 52 15.48 7.49 -5.64
N ILE A 53 16.41 6.64 -5.16
CA ILE A 53 17.34 5.88 -6.01
C ILE A 53 16.57 4.91 -6.91
N ARG A 54 15.60 4.17 -6.36
CA ARG A 54 14.72 3.30 -7.16
C ARG A 54 13.96 4.06 -8.24
N LYS A 55 13.37 5.20 -7.91
CA LYS A 55 12.65 6.05 -8.87
C LYS A 55 13.57 6.56 -9.98
N PHE A 56 14.79 6.93 -9.63
CA PHE A 56 15.80 7.36 -10.58
C PHE A 56 16.18 6.21 -11.53
N GLN A 57 16.45 5.00 -11.02
CA GLN A 57 16.73 3.81 -11.83
C GLN A 57 15.58 3.48 -12.79
N SER A 58 14.33 3.52 -12.31
CA SER A 58 13.14 3.32 -13.16
C SER A 58 13.07 4.35 -14.29
N SER A 59 13.46 5.59 -14.03
CA SER A 59 13.50 6.66 -15.04
C SER A 59 14.59 6.42 -16.08
N VAL A 60 15.78 5.97 -15.67
CA VAL A 60 16.89 5.57 -16.58
C VAL A 60 16.47 4.39 -17.46
N HIS A 61 15.80 3.39 -16.88
CA HIS A 61 15.27 2.26 -17.64
C HIS A 61 14.19 2.72 -18.64
N GLY A 62 13.27 3.59 -18.22
CA GLY A 62 12.27 4.18 -19.10
C GLY A 62 12.89 4.95 -20.28
N LEU A 63 13.94 5.72 -20.02
CA LEU A 63 14.71 6.42 -21.06
C LEU A 63 15.34 5.41 -22.04
N SER A 64 15.91 4.31 -21.54
CA SER A 64 16.49 3.26 -22.39
C SER A 64 15.47 2.67 -23.36
N LEU A 65 14.24 2.39 -22.88
CA LEU A 65 13.15 1.85 -23.71
C LEU A 65 12.69 2.84 -24.77
N ILE A 66 12.69 4.15 -24.46
CA ILE A 66 12.34 5.20 -25.43
C ILE A 66 13.44 5.30 -26.50
N LEU A 67 14.70 5.28 -26.10
CA LEU A 67 15.84 5.32 -27.03
C LEU A 67 15.84 4.10 -27.97
N MET A 68 15.50 2.90 -27.48
CA MET A 68 15.38 1.69 -28.31
C MET A 68 14.31 1.81 -29.41
N LYS A 69 13.27 2.64 -29.21
CA LYS A 69 12.20 2.82 -30.21
C LYS A 69 12.54 3.85 -31.29
N GLN A 70 13.58 4.67 -31.09
CA GLN A 70 13.95 5.69 -32.06
C GLN A 70 14.98 5.14 -33.07
N PRO A 71 14.66 5.08 -34.37
CA PRO A 71 15.54 4.47 -35.39
C PRO A 71 16.87 5.22 -35.58
N ASN A 72 16.95 6.49 -35.17
CA ASN A 72 18.15 7.33 -35.29
C ASN A 72 18.95 7.43 -33.97
N ALA A 73 18.49 6.82 -32.88
CA ALA A 73 19.11 6.94 -31.56
C ALA A 73 20.16 5.84 -31.27
N SER A 74 20.56 5.06 -32.28
CA SER A 74 21.51 3.95 -32.14
C SER A 74 22.89 4.34 -31.61
N MET A 75 23.25 5.63 -31.60
CA MET A 75 24.48 6.13 -30.99
C MET A 75 24.37 6.46 -29.49
N LEU A 76 23.15 6.66 -28.97
CA LEU A 76 22.92 7.05 -27.58
C LEU A 76 22.61 5.82 -26.74
N ARG A 77 23.55 5.40 -25.89
CA ARG A 77 23.31 4.33 -24.91
C ARG A 77 22.84 4.93 -23.59
N ALA A 78 21.87 4.30 -22.94
CA ALA A 78 21.39 4.71 -21.61
C ALA A 78 22.54 4.80 -20.59
N GLU A 79 23.52 3.90 -20.72
CA GLU A 79 24.77 3.83 -19.94
C GLU A 79 25.60 5.13 -20.00
N GLN A 80 25.48 5.92 -21.08
CA GLN A 80 26.21 7.19 -21.22
C GLN A 80 25.65 8.29 -20.32
N PHE A 81 24.39 8.17 -19.89
CA PHE A 81 23.74 9.20 -19.08
C PHE A 81 23.93 8.95 -17.58
N CYS A 82 23.95 7.68 -17.16
CA CYS A 82 24.21 7.31 -15.78
C CYS A 82 24.59 5.83 -15.66
N GLU A 83 25.66 5.56 -14.90
CA GLU A 83 26.04 4.21 -14.49
C GLU A 83 26.02 4.16 -12.96
N ILE A 84 25.00 3.48 -12.40
CA ILE A 84 24.95 3.22 -10.96
C ILE A 84 25.58 1.85 -10.75
N ARG A 85 26.85 1.83 -10.34
CA ARG A 85 27.58 0.58 -10.08
C ARG A 85 27.32 0.05 -8.67
N GLU A 86 27.48 0.92 -7.69
CA GLU A 86 27.36 0.60 -6.27
C GLU A 86 26.66 1.76 -5.57
N ALA A 87 25.65 1.44 -4.74
CA ALA A 87 24.98 2.40 -3.88
C ALA A 87 24.91 1.79 -2.48
N ALA A 88 25.56 2.45 -1.52
CA ALA A 88 25.50 2.06 -0.11
C ALA A 88 24.67 3.09 0.65
N LEU A 89 23.75 2.62 1.48
CA LEU A 89 22.89 3.45 2.31
C LEU A 89 23.18 3.19 3.79
N THR A 90 23.12 4.23 4.60
CA THR A 90 23.36 4.12 6.05
C THR A 90 22.06 3.88 6.81
N THR A 91 22.04 2.90 7.69
CA THR A 91 20.92 2.60 8.59
C THR A 91 21.41 2.38 10.02
N VAL A 92 20.55 2.65 11.00
CA VAL A 92 20.85 2.40 12.41
C VAL A 92 20.02 1.21 12.89
N ILE A 93 20.71 0.18 13.37
CA ILE A 93 20.09 -1.02 13.93
C ILE A 93 20.38 -1.04 15.43
N GLN A 94 19.39 -1.43 16.23
CA GLN A 94 19.57 -1.67 17.64
C GLN A 94 19.90 -3.15 17.88
N ASP A 95 21.01 -3.42 18.56
CA ASP A 95 21.41 -4.80 18.89
C ASP A 95 20.66 -5.36 20.10
N GLU A 96 20.87 -6.65 20.40
CA GLU A 96 20.27 -7.33 21.55
C GLU A 96 20.65 -6.71 22.91
N HIS A 97 21.72 -5.91 22.95
CA HIS A 97 22.21 -5.20 24.13
C HIS A 97 21.74 -3.74 24.18
N ASN A 98 20.74 -3.37 23.36
CA ASN A 98 20.15 -2.04 23.29
C ASN A 98 21.14 -0.95 22.81
N ARG A 99 22.23 -1.34 22.13
CA ARG A 99 23.21 -0.42 21.53
C ARG A 99 22.80 -0.09 20.10
N TYR A 100 22.93 1.18 19.72
CA TYR A 100 22.70 1.64 18.36
C TYR A 100 23.97 1.44 17.53
N ILE A 101 23.86 0.69 16.44
CA ILE A 101 24.93 0.39 15.51
C ILE A 101 24.57 1.03 14.17
N LEU A 102 25.38 2.00 13.74
CA LEU A 102 25.31 2.56 12.40
C LEU A 102 26.01 1.60 11.43
N THR A 103 25.26 1.06 10.48
CA THR A 103 25.78 0.15 9.45
C THR A 103 25.50 0.70 8.06
N ALA A 104 26.38 0.38 7.11
CA ALA A 104 26.11 0.56 5.69
C ALA A 104 25.44 -0.72 5.16
N VAL A 105 24.41 -0.56 4.34
CA VAL A 105 23.72 -1.62 3.63
C VAL A 105 23.91 -1.36 2.14
N ASP A 106 24.47 -2.33 1.44
CA ASP A 106 24.57 -2.29 -0.02
C ASP A 106 23.17 -2.48 -0.60
N LEU A 107 22.76 -1.52 -1.43
CA LEU A 107 21.46 -1.56 -2.09
C LEU A 107 21.57 -2.48 -3.31
N ASP A 108 21.06 -3.70 -3.17
CA ASP A 108 20.94 -4.62 -4.31
C ASP A 108 19.80 -4.18 -5.22
N LEU A 109 20.14 -3.36 -6.22
CA LEU A 109 19.21 -2.87 -7.23
C LEU A 109 18.69 -3.96 -8.17
N MET A 110 19.32 -5.14 -8.17
CA MET A 110 18.98 -6.26 -9.05
C MET A 110 17.97 -7.21 -8.41
N LEU A 111 17.83 -7.21 -7.08
CA LEU A 111 16.95 -8.12 -6.35
C LEU A 111 15.47 -7.96 -6.76
N ASP A 112 15.01 -6.70 -6.88
CA ASP A 112 13.64 -6.38 -7.29
C ASP A 112 13.39 -6.76 -8.77
N GLU A 113 14.39 -6.57 -9.63
CA GLU A 113 14.31 -6.92 -11.06
C GLU A 113 14.31 -8.45 -11.25
N GLN A 114 15.09 -9.17 -10.45
CA GLN A 114 15.07 -10.64 -10.42
C GLN A 114 13.71 -11.15 -9.94
N ALA A 115 13.17 -10.61 -8.84
CA ALA A 115 11.86 -11.01 -8.33
C ALA A 115 10.74 -10.74 -9.35
N ALA A 116 10.78 -9.59 -10.02
CA ALA A 116 9.83 -9.25 -11.08
C ALA A 116 9.99 -10.17 -12.31
N SER A 117 11.23 -10.50 -12.69
CA SER A 117 11.53 -11.40 -13.80
C SER A 117 11.11 -12.84 -13.52
N GLU A 118 11.34 -13.34 -12.30
CA GLU A 118 10.87 -14.65 -11.84
C GLU A 118 9.34 -14.70 -11.81
N THR A 119 8.69 -13.64 -11.32
CA THR A 119 7.23 -13.53 -11.33
C THR A 119 6.70 -13.56 -12.77
N ALA A 120 7.28 -12.77 -13.67
CA ALA A 120 6.90 -12.76 -15.09
C ALA A 120 7.17 -14.12 -15.77
N ALA A 121 8.30 -14.76 -15.47
CA ALA A 121 8.64 -16.08 -15.99
C ALA A 121 7.64 -17.14 -15.50
N SER A 122 7.27 -17.10 -14.22
CA SER A 122 6.27 -18.01 -13.65
C SER A 122 4.88 -17.82 -14.28
N LEU A 123 4.49 -16.58 -14.60
CA LEU A 123 3.25 -16.29 -15.33
C LEU A 123 3.30 -16.81 -16.77
N ARG A 124 4.42 -16.61 -17.47
CA ARG A 124 4.60 -17.17 -18.83
C ARG A 124 4.60 -18.70 -18.83
N ALA A 125 5.22 -19.34 -17.84
CA ALA A 125 5.22 -20.79 -17.70
C ALA A 125 3.81 -21.37 -17.45
N ARG A 126 2.97 -20.65 -16.68
CA ARG A 126 1.57 -21.01 -16.47
C ARG A 126 0.71 -20.81 -17.72
N LEU A 127 0.97 -19.78 -18.52
CA LEU A 127 0.24 -19.52 -19.77
C LEU A 127 0.64 -20.52 -20.89
N GLY A 128 1.93 -20.83 -21.02
CA GLY A 128 2.43 -21.74 -22.06
C GLY A 128 2.02 -23.21 -21.90
N THR A 129 1.63 -23.62 -20.69
CA THR A 129 1.14 -24.99 -20.43
C THR A 129 -0.34 -25.19 -20.74
N SER A 130 -1.14 -24.11 -20.86
CA SER A 130 -2.57 -24.22 -21.19
C SER A 130 -2.86 -24.48 -22.68
N ASP A 131 -1.96 -24.08 -23.59
CA ASP A 131 -2.20 -24.24 -25.04
C ASP A 131 -1.92 -25.66 -25.58
N ARG A 132 -1.24 -26.53 -24.81
CA ARG A 132 -0.88 -27.89 -25.29
C ARG A 132 -1.92 -28.97 -24.96
N GLN A 133 -2.99 -28.63 -24.23
CA GLN A 133 -4.06 -29.57 -23.86
C GLN A 133 -5.41 -29.25 -24.54
N GLN A 134 -5.39 -28.59 -25.71
CA GLN A 134 -6.61 -28.28 -26.48
C GLN A 134 -6.54 -28.68 -27.97
N ASN A 135 -5.70 -29.66 -28.32
CA ASN A 135 -5.86 -30.41 -29.57
C ASN A 135 -6.69 -31.67 -29.31
N GLY A 136 -8.00 -31.47 -29.15
CA GLY A 136 -8.96 -32.55 -28.99
C GLY A 136 -10.36 -32.03 -28.72
N ALA A 137 -11.14 -31.88 -29.79
CA ALA A 137 -12.58 -31.66 -29.83
C ALA A 137 -13.10 -30.21 -29.62
N SER A 138 -13.58 -29.67 -30.75
CA SER A 138 -14.89 -29.02 -30.87
C SER A 138 -15.14 -27.68 -30.15
N GLN A 139 -14.93 -26.60 -30.91
CA GLN A 139 -15.99 -25.65 -31.26
C GLN A 139 -17.04 -25.30 -30.17
N VAL A 140 -16.80 -24.27 -29.35
CA VAL A 140 -17.86 -23.32 -28.91
C VAL A 140 -17.25 -21.92 -28.75
N LYS A 141 -17.50 -21.08 -29.76
CA LYS A 141 -17.18 -19.66 -29.79
C LYS A 141 -18.33 -18.93 -29.08
N GLY A 142 -18.19 -18.56 -27.81
CA GLY A 142 -19.26 -17.82 -27.13
C GLY A 142 -19.15 -17.44 -25.64
N SER A 143 -18.15 -17.90 -24.86
CA SER A 143 -18.20 -17.72 -23.38
C SER A 143 -16.90 -17.24 -22.72
N ALA A 144 -16.04 -16.53 -23.46
CA ALA A 144 -14.81 -15.95 -22.90
C ALA A 144 -14.97 -14.87 -21.79
N PRO A 145 -16.09 -14.10 -21.64
CA PRO A 145 -16.16 -13.10 -20.57
C PRO A 145 -16.40 -13.70 -19.18
N LEU A 146 -17.09 -14.83 -19.08
CA LEU A 146 -17.43 -15.47 -17.79
C LEU A 146 -16.23 -16.07 -17.07
N ALA A 147 -15.25 -16.60 -17.82
CA ALA A 147 -14.03 -17.14 -17.22
C ALA A 147 -13.17 -16.04 -16.56
N LYS A 148 -13.01 -14.89 -17.24
CA LYS A 148 -12.30 -13.73 -16.70
C LYS A 148 -12.99 -13.15 -15.46
N PHE A 149 -14.32 -13.18 -15.45
CA PHE A 149 -15.10 -12.75 -14.28
C PHE A 149 -14.87 -13.65 -13.07
N HIS A 150 -14.86 -14.96 -13.26
CA HIS A 150 -14.63 -15.92 -12.18
C HIS A 150 -13.22 -15.79 -11.57
N ASP A 151 -12.20 -15.53 -12.40
CA ASP A 151 -10.83 -15.32 -11.92
C ASP A 151 -10.67 -13.99 -11.18
N LEU A 152 -11.28 -12.91 -11.70
CA LEU A 152 -11.35 -11.62 -11.01
C LEU A 152 -12.10 -11.74 -9.67
N TRP A 153 -13.20 -12.49 -9.66
CA TRP A 153 -14.00 -12.74 -8.47
C TRP A 153 -13.18 -13.46 -7.39
N ARG A 154 -12.43 -14.51 -7.77
CA ARG A 154 -11.54 -15.21 -6.83
C ARG A 154 -10.42 -14.31 -6.30
N ALA A 155 -9.84 -13.46 -7.15
CA ALA A 155 -8.81 -12.50 -6.72
C ALA A 155 -9.38 -11.47 -5.72
N LEU A 156 -10.59 -10.97 -5.97
CA LEU A 156 -11.29 -10.08 -5.05
C LEU A 156 -11.62 -10.77 -3.73
N THR A 157 -12.21 -11.97 -3.75
CA THR A 157 -12.57 -12.67 -2.50
C THR A 157 -11.34 -13.00 -1.67
N THR A 158 -10.23 -13.41 -2.28
CA THR A 158 -8.98 -13.71 -1.55
C THR A 158 -8.31 -12.46 -0.99
N MET A 159 -8.34 -11.34 -1.71
CA MET A 159 -7.82 -10.06 -1.21
C MET A 159 -8.67 -9.52 -0.05
N LEU A 160 -9.99 -9.65 -0.13
CA LEU A 160 -10.92 -9.19 0.92
C LEU A 160 -10.93 -10.11 2.15
N GLU A 161 -10.74 -11.42 1.98
CA GLU A 161 -10.72 -12.39 3.09
C GLU A 161 -9.50 -12.19 4.00
N ASN A 162 -8.37 -11.74 3.45
CA ASN A 162 -7.20 -11.33 4.23
C ASN A 162 -7.40 -10.03 5.02
N GLN A 163 -8.41 -9.22 4.66
CA GLN A 163 -8.82 -8.04 5.42
C GLN A 163 -9.99 -8.42 6.34
N SER A 164 -9.64 -9.01 7.49
CA SER A 164 -10.41 -9.77 8.50
C SER A 164 -11.81 -9.29 8.98
N GLN A 165 -12.50 -8.37 8.31
CA GLN A 165 -13.78 -7.82 8.75
C GLN A 165 -14.96 -8.02 7.79
N ILE A 166 -14.75 -8.46 6.56
CA ILE A 166 -15.84 -8.58 5.57
C ILE A 166 -16.25 -10.04 5.40
N LYS A 167 -17.46 -10.37 5.85
CA LYS A 167 -18.04 -11.71 5.65
C LYS A 167 -18.35 -11.91 4.16
N PRO A 168 -18.14 -13.11 3.58
CA PRO A 168 -18.46 -13.40 2.18
C PRO A 168 -19.94 -13.15 1.84
N PHE A 169 -20.83 -13.28 2.83
CA PHE A 169 -22.24 -12.92 2.70
C PHE A 169 -22.46 -11.42 2.43
N ASP A 170 -21.65 -10.55 3.04
CA ASP A 170 -21.73 -9.10 2.81
C ASP A 170 -21.41 -8.79 1.34
N ILE A 171 -20.39 -9.43 0.77
CA ILE A 171 -20.04 -9.30 -0.66
C ILE A 171 -21.22 -9.68 -1.56
N LEU A 172 -21.87 -10.81 -1.28
CA LEU A 172 -23.00 -11.30 -2.06
C LEU A 172 -24.21 -10.35 -1.98
N VAL A 173 -24.51 -9.82 -0.79
CA VAL A 173 -25.62 -8.89 -0.57
C VAL A 173 -25.38 -7.56 -1.28
N TRP A 174 -24.19 -6.97 -1.16
CA TRP A 174 -23.92 -5.66 -1.76
C TRP A 174 -23.72 -5.73 -3.27
N CYS A 175 -23.01 -6.74 -3.77
CA CYS A 175 -22.82 -6.92 -5.20
C CYS A 175 -24.12 -7.38 -5.88
N GLY A 176 -24.82 -8.36 -5.29
CA GLY A 176 -26.10 -8.85 -5.80
C GLY A 176 -27.19 -7.78 -5.74
N GLY A 177 -27.24 -7.02 -4.64
CA GLY A 177 -28.12 -5.87 -4.51
C GLY A 177 -27.87 -4.79 -5.57
N GLY A 178 -26.61 -4.55 -5.95
CA GLY A 178 -26.25 -3.65 -7.05
C GLY A 178 -26.80 -4.11 -8.41
N ILE A 179 -26.70 -5.40 -8.73
CA ILE A 179 -27.21 -5.98 -9.98
C ILE A 179 -28.75 -5.91 -10.03
N ILE A 180 -29.42 -6.34 -8.96
CA ILE A 180 -30.89 -6.30 -8.86
C ILE A 180 -31.38 -4.85 -8.92
N GLY A 181 -30.70 -3.95 -8.21
CA GLY A 181 -30.98 -2.52 -8.22
C GLY A 181 -30.85 -1.93 -9.62
N ARG A 182 -29.84 -2.35 -10.40
CA ARG A 182 -29.67 -1.93 -11.79
C ARG A 182 -30.83 -2.36 -12.68
N LEU A 183 -31.25 -3.62 -12.59
CA LEU A 183 -32.39 -4.13 -13.36
C LEU A 183 -33.69 -3.38 -13.01
N ALA A 184 -33.94 -3.12 -11.72
CA ALA A 184 -35.08 -2.33 -11.28
C ALA A 184 -35.00 -0.88 -11.78
N LEU A 185 -33.80 -0.29 -11.79
CA LEU A 185 -33.55 1.05 -12.29
C LEU A 185 -33.78 1.16 -13.80
N ASP A 186 -33.29 0.20 -14.59
CA ASP A 186 -33.49 0.17 -16.03
C ASP A 186 -34.98 -0.02 -16.37
N LEU A 187 -35.71 -0.85 -15.61
CA LEU A 187 -37.17 -0.98 -15.74
C LEU A 187 -37.90 0.33 -15.40
N ALA A 188 -37.49 1.00 -14.32
CA ALA A 188 -38.07 2.28 -13.92
C ALA A 188 -37.80 3.39 -14.94
N LEU A 189 -36.58 3.45 -15.51
CA LEU A 189 -36.19 4.41 -16.53
C LEU A 189 -36.87 4.16 -17.87
N ALA A 190 -37.08 2.90 -18.23
CA ALA A 190 -37.87 2.52 -19.41
C ALA A 190 -39.33 2.99 -19.28
N THR A 191 -39.87 2.97 -18.06
CA THR A 191 -41.24 3.41 -17.78
C THR A 191 -41.33 4.94 -17.66
N PHE A 192 -40.31 5.59 -17.08
CA PHE A 192 -40.29 7.03 -16.81
C PHE A 192 -38.94 7.66 -17.21
N PRO A 193 -38.77 8.05 -18.49
CA PRO A 193 -37.50 8.60 -18.97
C PRO A 193 -37.11 9.93 -18.31
N GLY A 194 -38.08 10.65 -17.73
CA GLY A 194 -37.83 11.89 -16.97
C GLY A 194 -37.07 11.71 -15.65
N LEU A 195 -36.85 10.47 -15.18
CA LEU A 195 -36.10 10.19 -13.95
C LEU A 195 -34.57 10.26 -14.13
N TRP A 196 -34.07 10.32 -15.37
CA TRP A 196 -32.63 10.34 -15.68
C TRP A 196 -31.82 11.37 -14.88
N PRO A 197 -32.23 12.66 -14.79
CA PRO A 197 -31.49 13.65 -14.02
C PRO A 197 -31.40 13.32 -12.52
N TRP A 198 -32.46 12.74 -11.96
CA TRP A 198 -32.50 12.32 -10.55
C TRP A 198 -31.55 11.16 -10.28
N VAL A 199 -31.53 10.16 -11.16
CA VAL A 199 -30.61 9.02 -11.06
C VAL A 199 -29.16 9.48 -11.12
N ILE A 200 -28.83 10.38 -12.06
CA ILE A 200 -27.49 10.96 -12.18
C ILE A 200 -27.14 11.74 -10.90
N GLY A 201 -28.05 12.59 -10.42
CA GLY A 201 -27.86 13.37 -9.21
C GLY A 201 -27.59 12.52 -7.96
N VAL A 202 -28.38 11.47 -7.75
CA VAL A 202 -28.19 10.52 -6.63
C VAL A 202 -26.86 9.79 -6.74
N THR A 203 -26.48 9.35 -7.94
CA THR A 203 -25.23 8.62 -8.18
C THR A 203 -24.01 9.52 -7.92
N ILE A 204 -24.01 10.73 -8.48
CA ILE A 204 -22.94 11.71 -8.24
C ILE A 204 -22.88 12.08 -6.76
N GLY A 205 -24.03 12.31 -6.11
CA GLY A 205 -24.11 12.61 -4.69
C GLY A 205 -23.51 11.51 -3.81
N ALA A 206 -23.82 10.24 -4.10
CA ALA A 206 -23.27 9.10 -3.38
C ALA A 206 -21.75 8.97 -3.57
N VAL A 207 -21.26 9.15 -4.80
CA VAL A 207 -19.81 9.12 -5.11
C VAL A 207 -19.08 10.28 -4.42
N ALA A 208 -19.62 11.50 -4.52
CA ALA A 208 -19.07 12.69 -3.87
C ALA A 208 -19.04 12.55 -2.35
N LEU A 209 -20.10 12.00 -1.74
CA LEU A 209 -20.15 11.72 -0.31
C LEU A 209 -19.10 10.67 0.10
N GLY A 210 -18.92 9.63 -0.72
CA GLY A 210 -17.88 8.62 -0.53
C GLY A 210 -16.48 9.23 -0.57
N LEU A 211 -16.19 10.06 -1.58
CA LEU A 211 -14.92 10.79 -1.72
C LEU A 211 -14.70 11.78 -0.57
N TYR A 212 -15.73 12.52 -0.17
CA TYR A 212 -15.66 13.44 0.96
C TYR A 212 -15.28 12.69 2.24
N ARG A 213 -15.93 11.55 2.51
CA ARG A 213 -15.55 10.73 3.66
C ARG A 213 -14.15 10.14 3.55
N LEU A 214 -13.73 9.72 2.36
CA LEU A 214 -12.40 9.18 2.14
C LEU A 214 -11.30 10.23 2.42
N LEU A 215 -11.54 11.48 2.00
CA LEU A 215 -10.56 12.56 2.10
C LEU A 215 -10.54 13.24 3.47
N PHE A 216 -11.70 13.37 4.13
CA PHE A 216 -11.84 14.20 5.33
C PHE A 216 -12.14 13.42 6.61
N ALA A 217 -12.39 12.10 6.57
CA ALA A 217 -12.59 11.33 7.80
C ALA A 217 -11.24 10.98 8.47
N PRO A 218 -11.03 11.31 9.75
CA PRO A 218 -9.78 11.01 10.47
C PRO A 218 -9.53 9.50 10.68
N LYS A 219 -10.56 8.67 10.46
CA LYS A 219 -10.49 7.22 10.43
C LYS A 219 -11.38 6.73 9.28
N PRO A 220 -10.84 6.40 8.10
CA PRO A 220 -11.65 5.89 7.02
C PRO A 220 -12.25 4.55 7.43
N ASP A 221 -13.58 4.47 7.46
CA ASP A 221 -14.31 3.21 7.64
C ASP A 221 -14.17 2.38 6.37
N ALA A 222 -13.19 1.48 6.37
CA ALA A 222 -12.86 0.61 5.24
C ALA A 222 -14.08 -0.23 4.80
N ALA A 223 -14.97 -0.59 5.73
CA ALA A 223 -16.18 -1.35 5.41
C ALA A 223 -17.14 -0.52 4.55
N PHE A 224 -17.31 0.77 4.87
CA PHE A 224 -18.18 1.66 4.08
C PHE A 224 -17.67 1.83 2.64
N ILE A 225 -16.37 2.07 2.47
CA ILE A 225 -15.74 2.27 1.15
C ILE A 225 -15.88 0.99 0.31
N THR A 226 -15.64 -0.17 0.92
CA THR A 226 -15.73 -1.46 0.23
C THR A 226 -17.16 -1.76 -0.20
N ARG A 227 -18.17 -1.47 0.65
CA ARG A 227 -19.59 -1.63 0.31
C ARG A 227 -20.00 -0.70 -0.83
N LEU A 228 -19.59 0.57 -0.78
CA LEU A 228 -19.86 1.53 -1.86
C LEU A 228 -19.25 1.05 -3.18
N PHE A 229 -18.01 0.57 -3.15
CA PHE A 229 -17.34 0.04 -4.33
C PHE A 229 -18.06 -1.20 -4.90
N LEU A 230 -18.48 -2.14 -4.05
CA LEU A 230 -19.24 -3.33 -4.46
C LEU A 230 -20.58 -2.98 -5.10
N VAL A 231 -21.28 -1.98 -4.58
CA VAL A 231 -22.55 -1.50 -5.17
C VAL A 231 -22.30 -0.89 -6.55
N LEU A 232 -21.29 -0.04 -6.70
CA LEU A 232 -20.94 0.58 -7.99
C LEU A 232 -20.49 -0.47 -9.01
N LEU A 233 -19.73 -1.47 -8.57
CA LEU A 233 -19.28 -2.57 -9.40
C LEU A 233 -20.45 -3.44 -9.87
N GLY A 234 -21.38 -3.79 -8.97
CA GLY A 234 -22.62 -4.49 -9.32
C GLY A 234 -23.51 -3.69 -10.29
N LEU A 235 -23.61 -2.37 -10.09
CA LEU A 235 -24.37 -1.48 -10.96
C LEU A 235 -23.77 -1.40 -12.38
N GLY A 236 -22.43 -1.36 -12.49
CA GLY A 236 -21.72 -1.33 -13.77
C GLY A 236 -21.82 -2.64 -14.54
N ILE A 237 -21.70 -3.78 -13.86
CA ILE A 237 -21.85 -5.10 -14.47
C ILE A 237 -23.29 -5.32 -14.94
N GLY A 238 -24.28 -4.96 -14.12
CA GLY A 238 -25.69 -5.12 -14.46
C GLY A 238 -26.11 -4.34 -15.72
N GLY A 239 -25.41 -3.26 -16.08
CA GLY A 239 -25.69 -2.50 -17.30
C GLY A 239 -25.10 -3.08 -18.58
N GLN A 240 -24.25 -4.12 -18.49
CA GLN A 240 -23.69 -4.82 -19.65
C GLN A 240 -24.43 -6.13 -19.99
N ILE A 241 -25.33 -6.57 -19.11
CA ILE A 241 -26.18 -7.75 -19.28
C ILE A 241 -27.50 -7.31 -19.91
#